data_AF-A0A4V1Q7E6-F1
#
_entry.id   AF-A0A4V1Q7E6-F1
#
_cell.length_a   1.000
_cell.length_b   1.000
_cell.length_c   1.000
_cell.angle_alpha   90.00
_cell.angle_beta   90.00
_cell.angle_gamma   90.00
#
_symmetry.space_group_name_H-M   'P 1'
#
loop_
_entity.id
_entity.type
_entity.pdbx_description
1 polymer ?
#
loop_
_entity_poly.entity_id
_entity_poly.type
_entity_poly.pdbx_seq_one_letter_code
_entity_poly.pdbx_strand_id
1 'polypeptide(L)'
;MTRRFWAHVALATIGAAALLWALTLAAAPTITCRDVVMAPGDVCVNAQGSRQQTYAERFEAAQQARPLIGGVGALVAGFGVALAIVEVRRAGSSGRTRPAHPAAE
;
A
#
# COMPACT_ATOMS: atom_id res chain seq x y z
N MET A 1 8.93 -21.59 -9.20
CA MET A 1 8.57 -20.15 -9.08
C MET A 1 9.85 -19.32 -9.14
N THR A 2 9.89 -18.25 -9.93
CA THR A 2 11.09 -17.40 -10.11
C THR A 2 11.20 -16.34 -8.99
N ARG A 3 12.39 -15.77 -8.76
CA ARG A 3 12.55 -14.61 -7.85
C ARG A 3 11.67 -13.43 -8.27
N ARG A 4 11.42 -13.27 -9.57
CA ARG A 4 10.57 -12.21 -10.14
C ARG A 4 9.11 -12.36 -9.73
N PHE A 5 8.56 -13.57 -9.77
CA PHE A 5 7.22 -13.85 -9.27
C PHE A 5 7.05 -13.41 -7.81
N TRP A 6 7.99 -13.78 -6.94
CA TRP A 6 7.94 -13.38 -5.53
C TRP A 6 8.04 -11.87 -5.33
N ALA A 7 8.79 -11.16 -6.18
CA ALA A 7 8.81 -9.69 -6.15
C ALA A 7 7.45 -9.08 -6.52
N HIS A 8 6.72 -9.65 -7.49
CA HIS A 8 5.38 -9.20 -7.85
C HIS A 8 4.36 -9.48 -6.74
N VAL A 9 4.44 -10.64 -6.10
CA VAL A 9 3.62 -10.99 -4.93
C VAL A 9 3.91 -10.02 -3.79
N ALA A 10 5.19 -9.76 -3.46
CA ALA A 10 5.56 -8.81 -2.42
C ALA A 10 4.98 -7.41 -2.70
N LEU A 11 5.09 -6.92 -3.94
CA LEU A 11 4.50 -5.64 -4.34
C LEU A 11 2.98 -5.63 -4.14
N ALA A 12 2.30 -6.71 -4.56
CA ALA A 12 0.86 -6.84 -4.35
C ALA A 12 0.48 -6.81 -2.86
N THR A 13 1.24 -7.51 -2.02
CA THR A 13 0.99 -7.55 -0.57
C THR A 13 1.22 -6.20 0.10
N ILE A 14 2.23 -5.44 -0.32
CA ILE A 14 2.51 -4.09 0.22
C ILE A 14 1.35 -3.15 -0.13
N GLY A 15 0.89 -3.16 -1.39
CA GLY A 15 -0.28 -2.38 -1.80
C GLY A 15 -1.55 -2.76 -1.03
N ALA A 16 -1.78 -4.06 -0.85
CA ALA A 16 -2.93 -4.57 -0.10
C ALA A 16 -2.87 -4.16 1.38
N ALA A 17 -1.68 -4.17 2.00
CA ALA A 17 -1.49 -3.71 3.37
C ALA A 17 -1.81 -2.22 3.52
N ALA A 18 -1.38 -1.37 2.57
CA ALA A 18 -1.72 0.06 2.57
C ALA A 18 -3.24 0.28 2.41
N LEU A 19 -3.89 -0.48 1.53
CA LEU A 19 -5.34 -0.44 1.35
C LEU A 19 -6.07 -0.87 2.63
N LEU A 20 -5.66 -2.00 3.24
CA LEU A 20 -6.23 -2.48 4.50
C LEU A 20 -6.08 -1.45 5.62
N TRP A 21 -4.91 -0.81 5.73
CA TRP A 21 -4.67 0.25 6.70
C TRP A 21 -5.63 1.43 6.49
N ALA A 22 -5.82 1.88 5.25
CA ALA A 22 -6.72 2.99 4.92
C ALA A 22 -8.19 2.68 5.26
N LEU A 23 -8.60 1.42 5.10
CA LEU A 23 -9.97 0.94 5.39
C LEU A 23 -10.23 0.69 6.88
N THR A 24 -9.20 0.36 7.66
CA THR A 24 -9.35 -0.07 9.07
C THR A 24 -8.77 0.94 10.05
N LEU A 25 -7.44 0.98 10.16
CA LEU A 25 -6.71 1.75 11.16
C LEU A 25 -6.86 3.26 10.96
N ALA A 26 -6.91 3.70 9.70
CA ALA A 26 -7.10 5.12 9.40
C ALA A 26 -8.56 5.57 9.57
N ALA A 27 -9.50 4.65 9.85
CA ALA A 27 -10.91 5.00 10.03
C ALA A 27 -11.22 5.75 11.33
N ALA A 28 -10.48 5.44 12.39
CA ALA A 28 -10.58 6.11 13.68
C ALA A 28 -9.18 6.56 14.13
N PRO A 29 -8.67 7.67 13.56
CA PRO A 29 -7.34 8.15 13.90
C PRO A 29 -7.32 8.68 15.34
N THR A 30 -6.37 8.19 16.15
CA THR A 30 -6.05 8.80 17.45
C THR A 30 -5.20 10.04 17.21
N ILE A 31 -5.77 11.23 17.44
CA ILE A 31 -5.07 12.50 17.28
C ILE A 31 -4.23 12.77 18.52
N THR A 32 -2.92 12.92 18.36
CA THR A 32 -2.00 13.17 19.47
C THR A 32 -1.17 14.43 19.25
N CYS A 33 -0.85 15.12 20.35
CA CYS A 33 0.11 16.22 20.41
C CYS A 33 1.18 15.88 21.43
N ARG A 34 2.43 15.70 20.97
CA ARG A 34 3.55 15.29 21.84
C ARG A 34 3.19 14.07 22.70
N ASP A 35 2.63 13.06 22.05
CA ASP A 35 2.16 11.80 22.65
C ASP A 35 0.99 11.92 23.64
N VAL A 36 0.39 13.10 23.79
CA VAL A 36 -0.86 13.30 24.54
C VAL A 36 -2.04 13.23 23.58
N VAL A 37 -3.02 12.38 23.88
CA VAL A 37 -4.26 12.27 23.11
C VAL A 37 -5.04 13.59 23.24
N MET A 38 -5.42 14.15 22.10
CA MET A 38 -6.25 15.36 22.03
C MET A 38 -7.73 14.98 21.94
N ALA A 39 -8.56 15.68 22.70
CA ALA A 39 -10.02 15.65 22.60
C ALA A 39 -10.54 16.80 21.70
N PRO A 40 -11.79 16.71 21.20
CA PRO A 40 -12.42 17.82 20.48
C PRO A 40 -12.45 19.10 21.33
N GLY A 41 -11.93 20.20 20.78
CA GLY A 41 -11.77 21.48 21.48
C GLY A 41 -10.35 21.74 21.99
N ASP A 42 -9.50 20.72 22.03
CA ASP A 42 -8.10 20.90 22.43
C ASP A 42 -7.30 21.65 21.36
N VAL A 43 -6.31 22.42 21.85
CA VAL A 43 -5.33 23.13 21.02
C VAL A 43 -3.92 22.66 21.36
N CYS A 44 -3.12 22.48 20.33
CA CYS A 44 -1.73 22.06 20.43
C CYS A 44 -0.83 23.15 19.85
N VAL A 45 0.19 23.55 20.59
CA VAL A 45 1.24 24.43 20.06
C VAL A 45 2.38 23.58 19.52
N ASN A 46 2.83 23.89 18.30
CA ASN A 46 3.98 23.20 17.70
C ASN A 46 5.23 23.31 18.58
N ALA A 47 6.24 22.47 18.32
CA ALA A 47 7.49 22.45 19.09
C ALA A 47 8.18 23.84 19.13
N GLN A 48 8.02 24.62 18.07
CA GLN A 48 8.61 25.94 17.89
C GLN A 48 7.82 27.07 18.56
N GLY A 49 6.67 26.81 19.17
CA GLY A 49 5.83 27.84 19.79
C GLY A 49 5.14 28.80 18.81
N SER A 50 5.32 28.60 17.50
CA SER A 50 4.96 29.55 16.44
C SER A 50 3.59 29.32 15.81
N ARG A 51 3.02 28.12 15.98
CA ARG A 51 1.73 27.76 15.37
C ARG A 51 0.87 26.97 16.35
N GLN A 52 -0.34 27.46 16.57
CA GLN A 52 -1.39 26.69 17.23
C GLN A 52 -2.13 25.88 16.18
N GLN A 53 -2.36 24.60 16.45
CA GLN A 53 -3.21 23.71 15.67
C GLN A 53 -4.31 23.16 16.56
N THR A 54 -5.55 23.25 16.09
CA THR A 54 -6.71 22.68 16.79
C THR A 54 -6.82 21.17 16.55
N TYR A 55 -7.59 20.48 17.39
CA TYR A 55 -8.00 19.10 17.14
C TYR A 55 -8.61 18.93 15.74
N ALA A 56 -9.50 19.85 15.33
CA ALA A 56 -10.25 19.74 14.07
C ALA A 56 -9.32 19.81 12.85
N GLU A 57 -8.35 20.73 12.84
CA GLU A 57 -7.38 20.85 11.75
C GLU A 57 -6.53 19.58 11.60
N ARG A 58 -6.10 18.98 12.71
CA ARG A 58 -5.33 17.74 12.69
C ARG A 58 -6.17 16.53 12.29
N PHE A 59 -7.42 16.49 12.75
CA PHE A 59 -8.36 15.46 12.36
C PHE A 59 -8.65 15.53 10.85
N GLU A 60 -8.91 16.71 10.31
CA GLU A 60 -9.17 16.90 8.88
C GLU A 60 -7.95 16.50 8.03
N ALA A 61 -6.74 16.91 8.43
CA ALA A 61 -5.51 16.49 7.76
C ALA A 61 -5.35 14.96 7.77
N ALA A 62 -5.64 14.29 8.89
CA ALA A 62 -5.62 12.84 8.97
C ALA A 62 -6.67 12.19 8.05
N GLN A 63 -7.86 12.78 7.95
CA GLN A 63 -8.93 12.30 7.06
C GLN A 63 -8.56 12.44 5.58
N GLN A 64 -7.90 13.54 5.19
CA GLN A 64 -7.47 13.77 3.80
C GLN A 64 -6.38 12.78 3.33
N ALA A 65 -5.55 12.27 4.24
CA ALA A 65 -4.54 11.27 3.90
C ALA A 65 -5.14 9.90 3.50
N ARG A 66 -6.33 9.57 4.02
CA ARG A 66 -6.97 8.26 3.83
C ARG A 66 -7.25 7.90 2.36
N PRO A 67 -7.96 8.72 1.57
CA PRO A 67 -8.28 8.37 0.18
C PRO A 67 -7.02 8.26 -0.68
N LEU A 68 -6.00 9.06 -0.40
CA LEU A 68 -4.74 9.04 -1.15
C LEU A 68 -3.98 7.73 -0.90
N ILE A 69 -3.75 7.38 0.36
CA ILE A 69 -3.03 6.15 0.72
C ILE A 69 -3.81 4.92 0.26
N GLY A 70 -5.14 4.90 0.45
CA GLY A 70 -6.00 3.82 0.00
C GLY A 70 -5.98 3.65 -1.53
N GLY A 71 -6.13 4.75 -2.28
CA GLY A 71 -6.13 4.73 -3.75
C GLY A 71 -4.80 4.26 -4.33
N VAL A 72 -3.68 4.79 -3.84
CA VAL A 72 -2.33 4.36 -4.24
C VAL A 72 -2.10 2.89 -3.88
N GLY A 73 -2.49 2.47 -2.67
CA GLY A 73 -2.40 1.08 -2.24
C GLY A 73 -3.16 0.12 -3.16
N ALA A 74 -4.39 0.47 -3.54
CA ALA A 74 -5.19 -0.30 -4.48
C ALA A 74 -4.54 -0.44 -5.87
N LEU A 75 -3.98 0.65 -6.41
CA LEU A 75 -3.28 0.63 -7.69
C LEU A 75 -2.02 -0.25 -7.64
N VAL A 76 -1.21 -0.11 -6.59
CA VAL A 76 0.01 -0.91 -6.38
C VAL A 76 -0.34 -2.39 -6.22
N ALA A 77 -1.40 -2.70 -5.45
CA ALA A 77 -1.88 -4.06 -5.26
C ALA A 77 -2.31 -4.69 -6.59
N GLY A 78 -3.18 -3.99 -7.34
CA GLY A 78 -3.66 -4.46 -8.64
C GLY A 78 -2.55 -4.67 -9.65
N PHE A 79 -1.57 -3.75 -9.69
CA PHE A 79 -0.41 -3.87 -10.57
C PHE A 79 0.48 -5.08 -10.22
N GLY A 80 0.79 -5.29 -8.94
CA GLY A 80 1.55 -6.45 -8.48
C GLY A 80 0.86 -7.77 -8.82
N VAL A 81 -0.46 -7.85 -8.61
CA VAL A 81 -1.27 -9.02 -8.99
C VAL A 81 -1.23 -9.25 -10.50
N ALA A 82 -1.40 -8.21 -11.31
CA ALA A 82 -1.34 -8.32 -12.77
C ALA A 82 0.00 -8.87 -13.25
N LEU A 83 1.13 -8.38 -12.70
CA LEU A 83 2.46 -8.87 -13.04
C LEU A 83 2.68 -10.34 -12.64
N ALA A 84 2.22 -10.73 -11.46
CA ALA A 84 2.29 -12.12 -11.00
C ALA A 84 1.52 -13.06 -11.94
N ILE A 85 0.33 -12.66 -12.38
CA ILE A 85 -0.49 -13.43 -13.35
C ILE A 85 0.23 -13.54 -14.70
N VAL A 86 0.80 -12.45 -15.21
CA VAL A 86 1.54 -12.45 -16.49
C VAL A 86 2.75 -13.39 -16.43
N GLU A 87 3.52 -13.39 -15.34
CA GLU A 87 4.67 -14.27 -15.17
C GLU A 87 4.26 -15.76 -15.17
N VAL A 88 3.19 -16.11 -14.46
CA VAL A 88 2.65 -17.49 -14.44
C VAL A 88 2.19 -17.92 -15.84
N ARG A 89 1.48 -17.04 -16.56
CA ARG A 89 1.02 -17.32 -17.93
C ARG A 89 2.20 -17.51 -18.90
N ARG A 90 3.26 -16.70 -18.77
CA ARG A 90 4.49 -16.82 -19.57
C ARG A 90 5.21 -18.14 -19.31
N ALA A 91 5.35 -18.53 -18.04
CA ALA A 91 5.96 -19.80 -17.66
C ALA A 91 5.21 -21.01 -18.25
N GLY A 92 3.87 -20.97 -18.29
CA GLY A 92 3.05 -22.01 -18.91
C GLY A 92 3.14 -22.06 -20.45
N SER A 93 3.36 -20.92 -21.11
CA SER A 93 3.47 -20.84 -22.58
C SER A 93 4.83 -21.32 -23.09
N SER A 94 5.93 -20.97 -22.40
CA SER A 94 7.29 -21.42 -22.77
C SER A 94 7.49 -22.93 -22.70
N GLY A 95 6.69 -23.66 -21.92
CA GLY A 95 6.74 -25.12 -21.88
C GLY A 95 6.13 -25.81 -23.12
N ARG A 96 5.32 -25.10 -23.92
CA ARG A 96 4.57 -25.68 -25.05
C ARG A 96 5.33 -25.63 -26.38
N THR A 97 6.37 -24.81 -26.50
CA THR A 97 7.07 -24.54 -27.76
C THR A 97 8.47 -25.13 -27.89
N ARG A 98 8.91 -26.05 -27.02
CA ARG A 98 10.18 -26.78 -27.26
C ARG A 98 9.90 -27.95 -28.22
N PRO A 99 10.27 -27.89 -29.51
CA PRO A 99 10.21 -29.07 -30.35
C PRO A 99 11.29 -30.04 -29.84
N ALA A 100 10.95 -31.31 -29.69
CA ALA A 100 11.96 -32.35 -29.52
C ALA A 100 12.80 -32.37 -30.79
N HIS A 101 14.04 -31.86 -30.72
CA HIS A 101 14.99 -32.04 -31.80
C HIS A 101 15.33 -33.54 -31.84
N PRO A 102 15.03 -34.28 -32.93
CA PRO A 102 15.55 -35.64 -33.04
C PRO A 102 17.08 -35.56 -33.08
N ALA A 103 17.74 -36.37 -32.27
CA ALA A 103 19.17 -36.60 -32.33
C ALA A 103 19.50 -37.13 -33.73
N ALA A 104 20.33 -36.40 -34.46
CA ALA A 104 20.92 -36.91 -35.69
C ALA A 104 21.97 -37.95 -35.32
N GLU A 105 21.84 -39.14 -35.92
CA GLU A 105 22.82 -40.23 -35.92
C GLU A 105 24.14 -39.83 -36.58
#